data_AF-A0A841JNU9-F1
#
_entry.id   AF-A0A841JNU9-F1
#
_cell.length_a   1.000
_cell.length_b   1.000
_cell.length_c   1.000
_cell.angle_alpha   90.00
_cell.angle_beta   90.00
_cell.angle_gamma   90.00
#
_symmetry.space_group_name_H-M   'P 1'
#
loop_
_entity.id
_entity.type
_entity.pdbx_description
1 polymer ?
#
loop_
_entity_poly.entity_id
_entity_poly.type
_entity_poly.pdbx_seq_one_letter_code
_entity_poly.pdbx_strand_id
1 'polypeptide(L)'
;MSELEIPKQEEPAKLRIYIGAAPGVGKTYRMLEHAHQLLKQGVDVVIGLVETHGRAETAALIQDLEVIPQKEITYRSVTLREMDLDGILARHPHTCIVDELAHTNVPGSRHRKRYEDVLELLDAGINVMTAVNIQHLETLNDAVSRSASTQIRETVSDSFLKRANEVVNVDITVEELRSRLREGKIYTSEKVEQALANFFRKGNLNMLRELALRTTAEQVGSAAALYRRTQGLEQAPLPEKVMVCLSSRPGVERLLRVGARVAGRLATNWYAVYVETPNKDLRHDDPEGFARLEEYERMARELGAQVITLKGKSVSDVLIDFAQQENISHVVFGQSARSRFDILLRGSVINRFLAEMREATVQVVPLRHDKK
;
A
#
# COMPACT_ATOMS: atom_id res chain seq x y z
N MET A 1 41.20 2.07 -37.99
CA MET A 1 40.67 1.76 -36.65
C MET A 1 39.17 1.96 -36.73
N SER A 2 38.43 0.87 -36.90
CA SER A 2 36.96 0.89 -36.86
C SER A 2 36.52 1.11 -35.41
N GLU A 3 35.83 2.22 -35.15
CA GLU A 3 35.12 2.41 -33.88
C GLU A 3 34.10 1.29 -33.73
N LEU A 4 34.28 0.47 -32.70
CA LEU A 4 33.27 -0.46 -32.24
C LEU A 4 32.11 0.36 -31.68
N GLU A 5 31.05 0.53 -32.47
CA GLU A 5 29.74 0.89 -31.94
C GLU A 5 29.31 -0.22 -31.00
N ILE A 6 29.41 0.03 -29.69
CA ILE A 6 28.78 -0.81 -28.68
C ILE A 6 27.26 -0.62 -28.89
N PRO A 7 26.50 -1.66 -29.26
CA PRO A 7 25.07 -1.52 -29.44
C PRO A 7 24.48 -1.02 -28.12
N LYS A 8 23.79 0.13 -28.17
CA LYS A 8 22.96 0.61 -27.06
C LYS A 8 22.00 -0.52 -26.73
N GLN A 9 22.15 -1.14 -25.56
CA GLN A 9 21.10 -2.00 -25.03
C GLN A 9 19.84 -1.15 -24.95
N GLU A 10 18.83 -1.50 -25.76
CA GLU A 10 17.53 -0.85 -25.68
C GLU A 10 17.00 -1.03 -24.26
N GLU A 11 16.68 0.09 -23.59
CA GLU A 11 16.05 0.01 -22.28
C GLU A 11 14.72 -0.75 -22.43
N PRO A 12 14.41 -1.68 -21.51
CA PRO A 12 13.17 -2.43 -21.59
C PRO A 12 11.98 -1.47 -21.55
N ALA A 13 10.94 -1.80 -22.31
CA ALA A 13 9.68 -1.05 -22.33
C ALA A 13 9.13 -0.88 -20.91
N LYS A 14 8.63 0.33 -20.63
CA LYS A 14 8.14 0.74 -19.33
C LYS A 14 6.62 0.69 -19.29
N LEU A 15 6.09 0.06 -18.24
CA LEU A 15 4.68 0.01 -17.92
C LEU A 15 4.36 0.99 -16.78
N ARG A 16 3.44 1.93 -17.03
CA ARG A 16 2.87 2.81 -16.02
C ARG A 16 1.39 2.51 -15.82
N ILE A 17 0.99 2.26 -14.57
CA ILE A 17 -0.39 1.91 -14.20
C ILE A 17 -0.99 2.99 -13.31
N TYR A 18 -2.12 3.55 -13.72
CA TYR A 18 -2.96 4.43 -12.91
C TYR A 18 -4.02 3.60 -12.18
N ILE A 19 -3.87 3.46 -10.87
CA ILE A 19 -4.82 2.75 -10.01
C ILE A 19 -5.80 3.75 -9.41
N GLY A 20 -7.07 3.39 -9.34
CA GLY A 20 -8.08 4.19 -8.66
C GLY A 20 -9.07 3.35 -7.88
N ALA A 21 -9.65 3.92 -6.83
CA ALA A 21 -10.61 3.24 -5.98
C ALA A 21 -11.89 2.85 -6.74
N ALA A 22 -12.32 3.69 -7.68
CA ALA A 22 -13.62 3.55 -8.34
C ALA A 22 -13.65 4.27 -9.71
N PRO A 23 -14.67 4.00 -10.55
CA PRO A 23 -14.96 4.82 -11.72
C PRO A 23 -15.20 6.29 -11.33
N GLY A 24 -14.66 7.22 -12.11
CA GLY A 24 -14.89 8.66 -11.92
C GLY A 24 -13.88 9.39 -11.03
N VAL A 25 -12.89 8.69 -10.45
CA VAL A 25 -11.78 9.32 -9.70
C VAL A 25 -10.80 10.09 -10.58
N GLY A 26 -10.90 9.98 -11.92
CA GLY A 26 -10.10 10.76 -12.86
C GLY A 26 -8.87 10.06 -13.45
N LYS A 27 -8.79 8.72 -13.39
CA LYS A 27 -7.65 7.95 -13.94
C LYS A 27 -7.31 8.32 -15.40
N THR A 28 -8.29 8.24 -16.29
CA THR A 28 -8.15 8.57 -17.71
C THR A 28 -7.70 10.01 -17.92
N TYR A 29 -8.27 10.95 -17.17
CA TYR A 29 -7.89 12.36 -17.24
C TYR A 29 -6.42 12.57 -16.86
N ARG A 30 -5.98 12.01 -15.73
CA ARG A 30 -4.58 12.07 -15.29
C ARG A 30 -3.61 11.39 -16.27
N MET A 31 -4.03 10.27 -16.85
CA MET A 31 -3.26 9.54 -17.86
C MET A 31 -3.06 10.40 -19.12
N LEU A 32 -4.12 11.06 -19.60
CA LEU A 32 -4.04 11.99 -20.72
C LEU A 32 -3.21 13.24 -20.40
N GLU A 33 -3.35 13.85 -19.21
CA GLU A 33 -2.50 14.98 -18.79
C GLU A 33 -1.01 14.63 -18.86
N HIS A 34 -0.64 13.42 -18.43
CA HIS A 34 0.74 12.97 -18.51
C HIS A 34 1.18 12.67 -19.95
N ALA A 35 0.29 12.13 -20.80
CA ALA A 35 0.58 11.98 -22.23
C ALA A 35 0.88 13.32 -22.91
N HIS A 36 0.14 14.38 -22.57
CA HIS A 36 0.41 15.74 -23.03
C HIS A 36 1.78 16.26 -22.57
N GLN A 37 2.23 15.91 -21.36
CA GLN A 37 3.56 16.27 -20.89
C GLN A 37 4.66 15.58 -21.70
N LEU A 38 4.48 14.30 -22.02
CA LEU A 38 5.39 13.53 -22.88
C LEU A 38 5.44 14.11 -24.30
N LEU A 39 4.27 14.43 -24.89
CA LEU A 39 4.20 15.06 -26.20
C LEU A 39 4.93 16.41 -26.24
N LYS A 40 4.77 17.24 -25.19
CA LYS A 40 5.52 18.51 -25.05
C LYS A 40 7.03 18.33 -24.93
N GLN A 41 7.48 17.16 -24.49
CA GLN A 41 8.90 16.78 -24.44
C GLN A 41 9.40 16.17 -25.76
N GLY A 42 8.55 16.09 -26.79
CA GLY A 42 8.87 15.51 -28.09
C GLY A 42 8.84 13.98 -28.12
N VAL A 43 8.21 13.34 -27.14
CA VAL A 43 8.00 11.88 -27.12
C VAL A 43 6.86 11.52 -28.06
N ASP A 44 7.04 10.47 -28.86
CA ASP A 44 6.01 9.92 -29.73
C ASP A 44 4.95 9.17 -28.90
N VAL A 45 3.74 9.72 -28.84
CA VAL A 45 2.64 9.20 -28.02
C VAL A 45 1.40 8.98 -28.88
N VAL A 46 0.82 7.79 -28.80
CA VAL A 46 -0.45 7.46 -29.46
C VAL A 46 -1.48 6.95 -28.46
N ILE A 47 -2.75 7.21 -28.76
CA ILE A 47 -3.89 6.57 -28.09
C ILE A 47 -4.23 5.31 -28.87
N GLY A 48 -3.99 4.14 -28.25
CA GLY A 48 -4.53 2.88 -28.75
C GLY A 48 -5.99 2.71 -28.34
N LEU A 49 -6.30 3.06 -27.09
CA LEU A 49 -7.67 3.04 -26.59
C LEU A 49 -7.86 3.98 -25.39
N VAL A 50 -8.89 4.83 -25.47
CA VAL A 50 -9.35 5.66 -24.35
C VAL A 50 -10.88 5.72 -24.36
N GLU A 51 -11.47 5.47 -23.19
CA GLU A 51 -12.92 5.59 -22.99
C GLU A 51 -13.25 6.90 -22.27
N THR A 52 -13.91 7.82 -22.98
CA THR A 52 -14.30 9.12 -22.40
C THR A 52 -15.53 9.02 -21.51
N HIS A 53 -16.34 7.97 -21.68
CA HIS A 53 -17.66 7.80 -21.06
C HIS A 53 -18.54 9.06 -21.13
N GLY A 54 -18.46 9.82 -22.24
CA GLY A 54 -19.24 11.03 -22.46
C GLY A 54 -18.74 12.28 -21.73
N ARG A 55 -17.52 12.27 -21.16
CA ARG A 55 -16.94 13.41 -20.45
C ARG A 55 -16.28 14.39 -21.44
N ALA A 56 -16.90 15.56 -21.61
CA ALA A 56 -16.40 16.62 -22.50
C ALA A 56 -14.95 17.04 -22.19
N GLU A 57 -14.60 17.21 -20.90
CA GLU A 57 -13.23 17.56 -20.48
C GLU A 57 -12.19 16.50 -20.87
N THR A 58 -12.56 15.22 -20.82
CA THR A 58 -11.66 14.12 -21.23
C THR A 58 -11.57 14.04 -22.76
N ALA A 59 -12.68 14.25 -23.47
CA ALA A 59 -12.69 14.29 -24.93
C ALA A 59 -11.83 15.44 -25.49
N ALA A 60 -11.83 16.60 -24.82
CA ALA A 60 -10.99 17.73 -25.21
C ALA A 60 -9.49 17.38 -25.15
N LEU A 61 -9.05 16.58 -24.17
CA LEU A 61 -7.66 16.14 -24.04
C LEU A 61 -7.22 15.15 -25.12
N ILE A 62 -8.15 14.53 -25.85
CA ILE A 62 -7.83 13.57 -26.94
C ILE A 62 -7.44 14.30 -28.23
N GLN A 63 -7.97 15.51 -28.45
CA GLN A 63 -7.91 16.18 -29.76
C GLN A 63 -6.49 16.44 -30.28
N ASP A 64 -5.52 16.63 -29.39
CA ASP A 64 -4.13 16.92 -29.76
C ASP A 64 -3.23 15.68 -29.79
N LEU A 65 -3.77 14.49 -29.52
CA LEU A 65 -3.03 13.22 -29.50
C LEU A 65 -3.39 12.39 -30.75
N GLU A 66 -2.39 11.73 -31.33
CA GLU A 66 -2.62 10.76 -32.40
C GLU A 66 -3.45 9.58 -31.86
N VAL A 67 -4.53 9.21 -32.56
CA VAL A 67 -5.42 8.11 -32.17
C VAL A 67 -5.37 7.03 -33.24
N ILE A 68 -5.03 5.80 -32.84
CA ILE A 68 -5.14 4.64 -33.71
C ILE A 68 -6.63 4.25 -33.80
N PRO A 69 -7.23 4.19 -35.01
CA PRO A 69 -8.62 3.81 -35.17
C PRO A 69 -8.90 2.42 -34.59
N GLN A 70 -10.01 2.27 -33.87
CA GLN A 70 -10.45 0.99 -33.35
C GLN A 70 -10.82 0.02 -34.47
N LYS A 71 -10.58 -1.27 -34.24
CA LYS A 71 -10.96 -2.36 -35.14
C LYS A 71 -12.41 -2.76 -34.89
N GLU A 72 -13.19 -2.90 -35.96
CA GLU A 72 -14.56 -3.40 -35.88
C GLU A 72 -14.57 -4.93 -35.99
N ILE A 73 -15.18 -5.61 -35.01
CA ILE A 73 -15.29 -7.07 -34.93
C ILE A 73 -16.76 -7.43 -34.87
N THR A 74 -17.24 -8.22 -35.84
CA THR A 74 -18.62 -8.72 -35.84
C THR A 74 -18.72 -10.00 -35.02
N TYR A 75 -19.47 -9.96 -33.92
CA TYR A 75 -19.74 -11.11 -33.07
C TYR A 75 -21.25 -11.25 -32.82
N ARG A 76 -21.83 -12.43 -33.13
CA ARG A 76 -23.27 -12.71 -32.98
C ARG A 76 -24.18 -11.63 -33.59
N SER A 77 -23.84 -11.16 -34.80
CA SER A 77 -24.56 -10.13 -35.55
C SER A 77 -24.54 -8.72 -34.94
N VAL A 78 -23.66 -8.47 -33.96
CA VAL A 78 -23.38 -7.14 -33.40
C VAL A 78 -21.96 -6.74 -33.78
N THR A 79 -21.80 -5.52 -34.32
CA THR A 79 -20.48 -4.93 -34.54
C THR A 79 -20.00 -4.29 -33.26
N LEU A 80 -18.89 -4.80 -32.73
CA LEU A 80 -18.22 -4.29 -31.55
C LEU A 80 -16.90 -3.64 -31.97
N ARG A 81 -16.45 -2.65 -31.21
CA ARG A 81 -15.17 -1.97 -31.44
C ARG A 81 -14.17 -2.42 -30.40
N GLU A 82 -12.95 -2.67 -30.83
CA GLU A 82 -11.85 -3.11 -29.98
C GLU A 82 -10.56 -2.38 -30.36
N MET A 83 -9.59 -2.34 -29.45
CA MET A 83 -8.26 -1.79 -29.73
C MET A 83 -7.62 -2.50 -30.93
N ASP A 84 -7.05 -1.74 -31.87
CA ASP A 84 -6.29 -2.31 -32.99
C ASP A 84 -4.85 -2.60 -32.59
N LEU A 85 -4.63 -3.72 -31.91
CA LEU A 85 -3.30 -4.16 -31.47
C LEU A 85 -2.30 -4.26 -32.65
N ASP A 86 -2.74 -4.83 -33.77
CA ASP A 86 -1.88 -5.01 -34.96
C ASP A 86 -1.50 -3.64 -35.56
N GLY A 87 -2.45 -2.70 -35.61
CA GLY A 87 -2.21 -1.32 -36.04
C GLY A 87 -1.21 -0.58 -35.16
N ILE A 88 -1.31 -0.74 -33.83
CA ILE A 88 -0.36 -0.13 -32.88
C ILE A 88 1.04 -0.73 -33.04
N LEU A 89 1.15 -2.06 -33.16
CA LEU A 89 2.42 -2.75 -33.36
C LEU A 89 3.11 -2.31 -34.67
N ALA A 90 2.32 -2.15 -35.74
CA ALA A 90 2.83 -1.67 -37.02
C ALA A 90 3.27 -0.19 -36.98
N ARG A 91 2.57 0.66 -36.21
CA ARG A 91 2.93 2.08 -36.00
C ARG A 91 4.17 2.26 -35.11
N HIS A 92 4.42 1.30 -34.21
CA HIS A 92 5.56 1.25 -33.29
C HIS A 92 5.85 2.60 -32.59
N PRO A 93 4.87 3.13 -31.83
CA PRO A 93 5.05 4.38 -31.10
C PRO A 93 6.03 4.22 -29.92
N HIS A 94 6.64 5.31 -29.46
CA HIS A 94 7.40 5.25 -28.21
C HIS A 94 6.50 4.92 -27.01
N THR A 95 5.32 5.54 -26.92
CA THR A 95 4.35 5.30 -25.84
C THR A 95 2.93 5.11 -26.38
N CYS A 96 2.25 4.05 -25.94
CA CYS A 96 0.83 3.80 -26.22
C CYS A 96 -0.04 3.95 -24.97
N ILE A 97 -1.17 4.63 -25.11
CA ILE A 97 -2.20 4.76 -24.06
C ILE A 97 -3.27 3.69 -24.27
N VAL A 98 -3.54 2.90 -23.22
CA VAL A 98 -4.51 1.79 -23.23
C VAL A 98 -5.36 1.82 -21.97
N ASP A 99 -6.60 2.31 -22.05
CA ASP A 99 -7.55 2.33 -20.92
C ASP A 99 -8.29 0.98 -20.73
N GLU A 100 -8.97 0.87 -19.60
CA GLU A 100 -9.72 -0.31 -19.13
C GLU A 100 -8.92 -1.62 -19.18
N LEU A 101 -7.79 -1.65 -18.47
CA LEU A 101 -6.90 -2.82 -18.40
C LEU A 101 -7.61 -4.16 -18.08
N ALA A 102 -8.70 -4.10 -17.31
CA ALA A 102 -9.46 -5.27 -16.88
C ALA A 102 -10.39 -5.84 -17.96
N HIS A 103 -10.61 -5.13 -19.06
CA HIS A 103 -11.55 -5.49 -20.11
C HIS A 103 -11.31 -6.91 -20.62
N THR A 104 -12.41 -7.59 -20.93
CA THR A 104 -12.40 -8.87 -21.64
C THR A 104 -12.65 -8.60 -23.11
N ASN A 105 -11.64 -8.87 -23.93
CA ASN A 105 -11.69 -8.59 -25.36
C ASN A 105 -12.83 -9.35 -26.04
N VAL A 106 -13.34 -8.77 -27.12
CA VAL A 106 -14.37 -9.39 -27.95
C VAL A 106 -13.94 -10.79 -28.41
N PRO A 107 -14.82 -11.82 -28.35
CA PRO A 107 -14.49 -13.14 -28.87
C PRO A 107 -14.09 -13.09 -30.36
N GLY A 108 -12.93 -13.67 -30.69
CA GLY A 108 -12.31 -13.56 -32.01
C GLY A 108 -11.11 -12.61 -32.03
N SER A 109 -10.89 -11.82 -30.98
CA SER A 109 -9.64 -11.10 -30.75
C SER A 109 -8.48 -12.07 -30.51
N ARG A 110 -7.25 -11.58 -30.78
CA ARG A 110 -6.00 -12.35 -30.63
C ARG A 110 -5.81 -12.83 -29.19
N HIS A 111 -6.02 -11.94 -28.24
CA HIS A 111 -5.97 -12.24 -26.81
C HIS A 111 -7.34 -12.12 -26.16
N ARG A 112 -7.54 -12.82 -25.05
CA ARG A 112 -8.82 -12.83 -24.34
C ARG A 112 -8.96 -11.62 -23.42
N LYS A 113 -7.86 -11.09 -22.90
CA LYS A 113 -7.86 -10.00 -21.92
C LYS A 113 -7.00 -8.85 -22.43
N ARG A 114 -7.44 -7.62 -22.20
CA ARG A 114 -6.71 -6.43 -22.65
C ARG A 114 -5.32 -6.31 -22.05
N TYR A 115 -5.13 -6.77 -20.81
CA TYR A 115 -3.79 -6.81 -20.21
C TYR A 115 -2.82 -7.71 -21.00
N GLU A 116 -3.29 -8.72 -21.73
CA GLU A 116 -2.45 -9.56 -22.59
C GLU A 116 -2.02 -8.80 -23.84
N ASP A 117 -2.90 -7.97 -24.43
CA ASP A 117 -2.51 -7.04 -25.50
C ASP A 117 -1.43 -6.06 -25.01
N VAL A 118 -1.58 -5.54 -23.79
CA VAL A 118 -0.57 -4.66 -23.16
C VAL A 118 0.76 -5.39 -22.98
N LEU A 119 0.76 -6.68 -22.60
CA LEU A 119 1.99 -7.47 -22.50
C LEU A 119 2.69 -7.58 -23.87
N GLU A 120 1.92 -7.82 -24.94
CA GLU A 120 2.49 -7.90 -26.28
C GLU A 120 3.09 -6.56 -26.75
N LEU A 121 2.44 -5.43 -26.45
CA LEU A 121 3.00 -4.11 -26.73
C LEU A 121 4.35 -3.89 -26.01
N LEU A 122 4.42 -4.26 -24.72
CA LEU A 122 5.64 -4.14 -23.94
C LEU A 122 6.75 -5.05 -24.47
N ASP A 123 6.42 -6.30 -24.84
CA ASP A 123 7.36 -7.26 -25.42
C ASP A 123 7.87 -6.81 -26.80
N ALA A 124 7.11 -5.98 -27.53
CA ALA A 124 7.51 -5.31 -28.77
C ALA A 124 8.34 -4.02 -28.56
N GLY A 125 8.64 -3.64 -27.31
CA GLY A 125 9.44 -2.46 -27.00
C GLY A 125 8.63 -1.16 -26.84
N ILE A 126 7.30 -1.22 -26.87
CA ILE A 126 6.42 -0.04 -26.77
C ILE A 126 6.09 0.23 -25.30
N ASN A 127 6.36 1.44 -24.81
CA ASN A 127 5.96 1.82 -23.45
C ASN A 127 4.44 1.91 -23.35
N VAL A 128 3.84 1.49 -22.24
CA VAL A 128 2.38 1.52 -22.06
C VAL A 128 1.97 2.30 -20.83
N MET A 129 1.01 3.21 -21.03
CA MET A 129 0.27 3.88 -19.96
C MET A 129 -1.14 3.31 -19.91
N THR A 130 -1.55 2.78 -18.75
CA THR A 130 -2.86 2.14 -18.59
C THR A 130 -3.54 2.49 -17.28
N ALA A 131 -4.84 2.25 -17.16
CA ALA A 131 -5.61 2.51 -15.97
C ALA A 131 -6.48 1.32 -15.54
N VAL A 132 -6.61 1.14 -14.23
CA VAL A 132 -7.41 0.07 -13.64
C VAL A 132 -8.06 0.52 -12.33
N ASN A 133 -9.29 0.06 -12.08
CA ASN A 133 -9.90 0.20 -10.75
C ASN A 133 -9.45 -0.94 -9.85
N ILE A 134 -9.22 -0.65 -8.57
CA ILE A 134 -8.75 -1.63 -7.58
C ILE A 134 -9.65 -2.87 -7.47
N GLN A 135 -10.94 -2.68 -7.72
CA GLN A 135 -11.94 -3.74 -7.70
C GLN A 135 -11.66 -4.87 -8.68
N HIS A 136 -10.90 -4.63 -9.75
CA HIS A 136 -10.63 -5.62 -10.79
C HIS A 136 -9.45 -6.52 -10.44
N LEU A 137 -8.75 -6.30 -9.32
CA LEU A 137 -7.69 -7.22 -8.91
C LEU A 137 -8.29 -8.54 -8.41
N GLU A 138 -7.74 -9.65 -8.90
CA GLU A 138 -8.25 -10.98 -8.62
C GLU A 138 -8.31 -11.28 -7.12
N THR A 139 -7.25 -10.92 -6.38
CA THR A 139 -7.19 -11.16 -4.92
C THR A 139 -8.20 -10.34 -4.12
N LEU A 140 -8.73 -9.25 -4.67
CA LEU A 140 -9.62 -8.34 -3.98
C LEU A 140 -11.11 -8.61 -4.27
N ASN A 141 -11.42 -9.48 -5.23
CA ASN A 141 -12.78 -9.78 -5.64
C ASN A 141 -13.69 -10.23 -4.49
N ASP A 142 -13.21 -11.09 -3.60
CA ASP A 142 -14.02 -11.61 -2.48
C ASP A 142 -14.29 -10.53 -1.43
N ALA A 143 -13.32 -9.66 -1.17
CA ALA A 143 -13.48 -8.52 -0.28
C ALA A 143 -14.50 -7.52 -0.85
N VAL A 144 -14.40 -7.22 -2.14
CA VAL A 144 -15.30 -6.27 -2.81
C VAL A 144 -16.71 -6.84 -2.99
N SER A 145 -16.83 -8.11 -3.39
CA SER A 145 -18.12 -8.76 -3.64
C SER A 145 -18.99 -8.87 -2.37
N ARG A 146 -18.37 -9.11 -1.20
CA ARG A 146 -19.07 -9.13 0.10
C ARG A 146 -19.64 -7.76 0.50
N SER A 147 -18.98 -6.67 0.12
CA SER A 147 -19.39 -5.32 0.51
C SER A 147 -20.32 -4.66 -0.50
N ALA A 148 -20.08 -4.87 -1.80
CA ALA A 148 -20.73 -4.14 -2.89
C ALA A 148 -21.93 -4.87 -3.52
N SER A 149 -22.21 -6.12 -3.15
CA SER A 149 -23.30 -6.97 -3.69
C SER A 149 -23.33 -7.01 -5.23
N THR A 150 -22.19 -6.78 -5.88
CA THR A 150 -22.02 -6.75 -7.33
C THR A 150 -20.90 -7.70 -7.70
N GLN A 151 -21.18 -8.63 -8.62
CA GLN A 151 -20.17 -9.56 -9.10
C GLN A 151 -19.24 -8.87 -10.09
N ILE A 152 -17.96 -8.91 -9.79
CA ILE A 152 -16.91 -8.41 -10.68
C ILE A 152 -16.54 -9.54 -11.63
N ARG A 153 -16.89 -9.40 -12.90
CA ARG A 153 -16.63 -10.40 -13.94
C ARG A 153 -15.29 -10.20 -14.64
N GLU A 154 -14.84 -8.96 -14.66
CA GLU A 154 -13.63 -8.55 -15.35
C GLU A 154 -12.51 -8.36 -14.34
N THR A 155 -11.49 -9.21 -14.46
CA THR A 155 -10.39 -9.26 -13.52
C THR A 155 -9.04 -9.09 -14.22
N VAL A 156 -8.04 -8.65 -13.44
CA VAL A 156 -6.63 -8.55 -13.78
C VAL A 156 -5.85 -9.29 -12.71
N SER A 157 -4.93 -10.15 -13.14
CA SER A 157 -4.07 -10.86 -12.21
C SER A 157 -3.12 -9.92 -11.48
N ASP A 158 -2.99 -10.09 -10.18
CA ASP A 158 -2.07 -9.31 -9.33
C ASP A 158 -0.61 -9.41 -9.78
N SER A 159 -0.22 -10.50 -10.46
CA SER A 159 1.13 -10.63 -11.02
C SER A 159 1.42 -9.62 -12.13
N PHE A 160 0.39 -9.14 -12.84
CA PHE A 160 0.54 -8.10 -13.86
C PHE A 160 1.02 -6.79 -13.24
N LEU A 161 0.46 -6.39 -12.08
CA LEU A 161 0.88 -5.17 -11.38
C LEU A 161 2.36 -5.18 -11.01
N LYS A 162 2.92 -6.35 -10.71
CA LYS A 162 4.35 -6.50 -10.37
C LYS A 162 5.28 -6.21 -11.54
N ARG A 163 4.78 -6.22 -12.78
CA ARG A 163 5.55 -5.81 -13.97
C ARG A 163 5.61 -4.28 -14.13
N ALA A 164 4.78 -3.52 -13.42
CA ALA A 164 4.76 -2.07 -13.56
C ALA A 164 6.06 -1.45 -13.07
N ASN A 165 6.65 -0.61 -13.90
CA ASN A 165 7.78 0.23 -13.51
C ASN A 165 7.31 1.39 -12.63
N GLU A 166 6.08 1.85 -12.85
CA GLU A 166 5.48 2.93 -12.08
C GLU A 166 4.00 2.68 -11.82
N VAL A 167 3.60 2.87 -10.57
CA VAL A 167 2.20 2.77 -10.13
C VAL A 167 1.79 4.11 -9.54
N VAL A 168 0.78 4.74 -10.14
CA VAL A 168 0.26 6.04 -9.72
C VAL A 168 -1.13 5.85 -9.14
N ASN A 169 -1.31 6.19 -7.86
CA ASN A 169 -2.64 6.22 -7.26
C ASN A 169 -3.36 7.52 -7.62
N VAL A 170 -4.54 7.40 -8.21
CA VAL A 170 -5.45 8.52 -8.50
C VAL A 170 -6.56 8.52 -7.48
N ASP A 171 -6.44 9.41 -6.49
CA ASP A 171 -7.33 9.52 -5.33
C ASP A 171 -8.16 10.79 -5.36
N ILE A 172 -9.41 10.66 -4.90
CA ILE A 172 -10.30 11.76 -4.53
C ILE A 172 -11.07 11.37 -3.28
N THR A 173 -11.63 12.36 -2.57
CA THR A 173 -12.42 12.04 -1.38
C THR A 173 -13.72 11.31 -1.75
N VAL A 174 -14.24 10.49 -0.84
CA VAL A 174 -15.51 9.78 -1.05
C VAL A 174 -16.67 10.75 -1.29
N GLU A 175 -16.68 11.90 -0.61
CA GLU A 175 -17.75 12.88 -0.83
C GLU A 175 -17.62 13.57 -2.18
N GLU A 176 -16.41 13.90 -2.61
CA GLU A 176 -16.16 14.45 -3.95
C GLU A 176 -16.59 13.46 -5.04
N LEU A 177 -16.25 12.18 -4.92
CA LEU A 177 -16.67 11.15 -5.87
C LEU A 177 -18.20 11.03 -5.96
N ARG A 178 -18.88 11.08 -4.80
CA ARG A 178 -20.34 11.05 -4.74
C ARG A 178 -20.97 12.33 -5.30
N SER A 179 -20.35 13.50 -5.10
CA SER A 179 -20.79 14.75 -5.73
C SER A 179 -20.70 14.67 -7.25
N ARG A 180 -19.55 14.23 -7.78
CA ARG A 180 -19.35 14.02 -9.23
C ARG A 180 -20.39 13.07 -9.81
N LEU A 181 -20.77 12.03 -9.07
CA LEU A 181 -21.83 11.12 -9.49
C LEU A 181 -23.21 11.81 -9.54
N ARG A 182 -23.58 12.58 -8.49
CA ARG A 182 -24.84 13.36 -8.45
C ARG A 182 -24.93 14.41 -9.54
N GLU A 183 -23.79 15.00 -9.91
CA GLU A 183 -23.66 15.96 -11.01
C GLU A 183 -23.74 15.31 -12.41
N GLY A 184 -23.92 13.98 -12.50
CA GLY A 184 -23.99 13.26 -13.77
C GLY A 184 -22.66 13.14 -14.51
N LYS A 185 -21.52 13.41 -13.85
CA LYS A 185 -20.17 13.34 -14.46
C LYS A 185 -19.62 11.91 -14.60
N ILE A 186 -20.32 10.92 -14.06
CA ILE A 186 -19.88 9.52 -14.00
C ILE A 186 -20.89 8.57 -14.65
N TYR A 187 -22.18 8.72 -14.35
CA TYR A 187 -23.27 7.95 -14.96
C TYR A 187 -24.40 8.86 -15.41
N THR A 188 -25.24 8.34 -16.30
CA THR A 188 -26.50 8.98 -16.69
C THR A 188 -27.44 9.12 -15.50
N SER A 189 -28.25 10.17 -15.46
CA SER A 189 -29.12 10.53 -14.33
C SER A 189 -30.01 9.38 -13.85
N GLU A 190 -30.49 8.53 -14.77
CA GLU A 190 -31.33 7.37 -14.48
C GLU A 190 -30.62 6.31 -13.61
N LYS A 191 -29.29 6.19 -13.72
CA LYS A 191 -28.48 5.21 -13.00
C LYS A 191 -27.86 5.75 -11.72
N VAL A 192 -27.94 7.07 -11.48
CA VAL A 192 -27.27 7.75 -10.35
C VAL A 192 -27.78 7.24 -9.01
N GLU A 193 -29.10 7.24 -8.78
CA GLU A 193 -29.69 6.82 -7.51
C GLU A 193 -29.38 5.35 -7.20
N GLN A 194 -29.54 4.46 -8.19
CA GLN A 194 -29.20 3.05 -8.05
C GLN A 194 -27.70 2.84 -7.76
N ALA A 195 -26.82 3.60 -8.40
CA ALA A 195 -25.39 3.52 -8.17
C ALA A 195 -25.01 4.01 -6.76
N LEU A 196 -25.58 5.13 -6.30
CA LEU A 196 -25.40 5.70 -4.95
C LEU A 196 -25.91 4.75 -3.86
N ALA A 197 -27.01 4.04 -4.14
CA ALA A 197 -27.62 3.07 -3.25
C ALA A 197 -26.92 1.70 -3.26
N ASN A 198 -25.92 1.46 -4.12
CA ASN A 198 -25.21 0.18 -4.20
C ASN A 198 -23.70 0.37 -4.15
N PHE A 199 -23.04 0.39 -5.31
CA PHE A 199 -21.59 0.46 -5.43
C PHE A 199 -21.00 1.72 -4.77
N PHE A 200 -21.64 2.88 -4.95
CA PHE A 200 -21.15 4.18 -4.47
C PHE A 200 -21.56 4.49 -3.03
N ARG A 201 -21.98 3.50 -2.23
CA ARG A 201 -22.20 3.67 -0.78
C ARG A 201 -20.91 4.11 -0.10
N LYS A 202 -21.01 5.00 0.89
CA LYS A 202 -19.86 5.58 1.60
C LYS A 202 -18.92 4.51 2.19
N GLY A 203 -19.48 3.45 2.80
CA GLY A 203 -18.70 2.34 3.34
C GLY A 203 -17.89 1.61 2.25
N ASN A 204 -18.52 1.28 1.12
CA ASN A 204 -17.87 0.62 -0.01
C ASN A 204 -16.75 1.47 -0.59
N LEU A 205 -16.99 2.76 -0.80
CA LEU A 205 -15.99 3.67 -1.36
C LEU A 205 -14.81 3.90 -0.40
N ASN A 206 -15.04 3.97 0.91
CA ASN A 206 -13.96 4.05 1.90
C ASN A 206 -13.08 2.79 1.85
N MET A 207 -13.69 1.61 1.82
CA MET A 207 -12.96 0.34 1.72
C MET A 207 -12.16 0.26 0.42
N LEU A 208 -12.76 0.58 -0.72
CA LEU A 208 -12.05 0.58 -2.02
C LEU A 208 -10.89 1.59 -2.03
N ARG A 209 -11.07 2.75 -1.42
CA ARG A 209 -10.02 3.76 -1.28
C ARG A 209 -8.86 3.28 -0.42
N GLU A 210 -9.16 2.63 0.71
CA GLU A 210 -8.15 2.00 1.57
C GLU A 210 -7.36 0.93 0.80
N LEU A 211 -8.06 0.04 0.09
CA LEU A 211 -7.43 -1.00 -0.73
C LEU A 211 -6.54 -0.42 -1.83
N ALA A 212 -6.99 0.65 -2.51
CA ALA A 212 -6.21 1.31 -3.57
C ALA A 212 -4.91 1.92 -3.03
N LEU A 213 -4.99 2.63 -1.90
CA LEU A 213 -3.83 3.23 -1.22
C LEU A 213 -2.85 2.16 -0.75
N ARG A 214 -3.34 1.12 -0.08
CA ARG A 214 -2.52 0.02 0.43
C ARG A 214 -1.80 -0.71 -0.72
N THR A 215 -2.53 -1.06 -1.77
CA THR A 215 -1.96 -1.76 -2.93
C THR A 215 -0.88 -0.92 -3.60
N THR A 216 -1.11 0.39 -3.76
CA THR A 216 -0.10 1.28 -4.33
C THR A 216 1.15 1.36 -3.45
N ALA A 217 0.98 1.48 -2.13
CA ALA A 217 2.09 1.49 -1.19
C ALA A 217 2.92 0.18 -1.24
N GLU A 218 2.25 -0.98 -1.33
CA GLU A 218 2.89 -2.28 -1.46
C GLU A 218 3.71 -2.40 -2.77
N GLN A 219 3.18 -1.90 -3.90
CA GLN A 219 3.90 -1.91 -5.18
C GLN A 219 5.11 -0.97 -5.18
N VAL A 220 4.95 0.27 -4.69
CA VAL A 220 6.04 1.24 -4.58
C VAL A 220 7.14 0.72 -3.65
N GLY A 221 6.76 0.13 -2.51
CA GLY A 221 7.70 -0.49 -1.58
C GLY A 221 8.49 -1.64 -2.22
N SER A 222 7.82 -2.50 -2.97
CA SER A 222 8.42 -3.65 -3.66
C SER A 222 9.41 -3.20 -4.76
N ALA A 223 9.03 -2.22 -5.59
CA ALA A 223 9.88 -1.68 -6.63
C ALA A 223 11.13 -0.99 -6.05
N ALA A 224 10.96 -0.18 -4.99
CA ALA A 224 12.07 0.48 -4.30
C ALA A 224 13.01 -0.54 -3.63
N ALA A 225 12.48 -1.63 -3.06
CA ALA A 225 13.30 -2.70 -2.50
C ALA A 225 14.11 -3.43 -3.58
N LEU A 226 13.50 -3.77 -4.71
CA LEU A 226 14.18 -4.41 -5.84
C LEU A 226 15.30 -3.51 -6.39
N TYR A 227 15.00 -2.22 -6.65
CA TYR A 227 15.98 -1.25 -7.13
C TYR A 227 17.18 -1.12 -6.19
N ARG A 228 16.94 -1.06 -4.87
CA ARG A 228 18.04 -1.01 -3.90
C ARG A 228 18.91 -2.25 -3.93
N ARG A 229 18.30 -3.44 -4.04
CA ARG A 229 19.05 -4.71 -4.16
C ARG A 229 19.90 -4.74 -5.42
N THR A 230 19.36 -4.33 -6.57
CA THR A 230 20.10 -4.35 -7.84
C THR A 230 21.22 -3.31 -7.89
N GLN A 231 21.03 -2.17 -7.24
CA GLN A 231 22.03 -1.09 -7.15
C GLN A 231 22.99 -1.23 -5.96
N GLY A 232 22.87 -2.29 -5.14
CA GLY A 232 23.69 -2.48 -3.94
C GLY A 232 23.50 -1.38 -2.88
N LEU A 233 22.37 -0.68 -2.90
CA LEU A 233 22.04 0.39 -1.95
C LEU A 233 21.54 -0.21 -0.64
N GLU A 234 21.72 0.53 0.47
CA GLU A 234 21.11 0.21 1.76
C GLU A 234 19.62 -0.03 1.57
N GLN A 235 19.10 -1.12 2.16
CA GLN A 235 17.68 -1.45 2.14
C GLN A 235 16.85 -0.32 2.77
N ALA A 236 15.53 -0.34 2.56
CA ALA A 236 14.67 0.58 3.30
C ALA A 236 14.92 0.43 4.79
N PRO A 237 14.89 1.55 5.53
CA PRO A 237 14.60 1.45 6.95
C PRO A 237 13.32 0.63 7.06
N LEU A 238 13.38 -0.52 7.74
CA LEU A 238 12.18 -1.26 8.09
C LEU A 238 11.22 -0.28 8.79
N PRO A 239 9.89 -0.41 8.59
CA PRO A 239 8.94 0.43 9.30
C PRO A 239 9.28 0.38 10.79
N GLU A 240 9.57 1.56 11.35
CA GLU A 240 10.00 1.62 12.73
C GLU A 240 8.90 1.05 13.62
N LYS A 241 9.24 0.16 14.55
CA LYS A 241 8.29 -0.46 15.48
C LYS A 241 8.66 -0.10 16.90
N VAL A 242 7.64 0.22 17.68
CA VAL A 242 7.81 0.65 19.07
C VAL A 242 7.44 -0.48 20.02
N MET A 243 8.31 -0.76 20.98
CA MET A 243 8.03 -1.65 22.11
C MET A 243 8.09 -0.85 23.41
N VAL A 244 7.11 -1.06 24.28
CA VAL A 244 7.10 -0.54 25.65
C VAL A 244 7.15 -1.70 26.63
N CYS A 245 8.15 -1.71 27.50
CA CYS A 245 8.34 -2.78 28.47
C CYS A 245 7.55 -2.50 29.76
N LEU A 246 6.56 -3.34 30.04
CA LEU A 246 5.68 -3.22 31.21
C LEU A 246 6.29 -3.88 32.45
N SER A 247 5.83 -3.43 33.62
CA SER A 247 6.12 -4.07 34.91
C SER A 247 4.94 -3.83 35.86
N SER A 248 4.86 -4.61 36.95
CA SER A 248 3.85 -4.43 38.01
C SER A 248 4.12 -3.25 38.96
N ARG A 249 5.07 -2.35 38.61
CA ARG A 249 5.48 -1.22 39.45
C ARG A 249 4.63 0.03 39.19
N PRO A 250 4.52 0.96 40.15
CA PRO A 250 3.84 2.25 39.92
C PRO A 250 4.51 3.07 38.82
N GLY A 251 3.73 3.90 38.12
CA GLY A 251 4.23 4.92 37.19
C GLY A 251 4.33 4.51 35.72
N VAL A 252 3.86 3.30 35.37
CA VAL A 252 3.87 2.77 33.99
C VAL A 252 2.89 3.50 33.08
N GLU A 253 1.91 4.22 33.62
CA GLU A 253 0.96 5.04 32.85
C GLU A 253 1.69 6.10 32.02
N ARG A 254 2.75 6.70 32.59
CA ARG A 254 3.60 7.66 31.89
C ARG A 254 4.37 6.99 30.76
N LEU A 255 4.87 5.78 31.00
CA LEU A 255 5.61 5.00 30.02
C LEU A 255 4.74 4.69 28.79
N LEU A 256 3.51 4.22 29.04
CA LEU A 256 2.50 3.95 28.01
C LEU A 256 2.17 5.20 27.19
N ARG A 257 1.96 6.37 27.84
CA ARG A 257 1.72 7.63 27.13
C ARG A 257 2.90 8.08 26.27
N VAL A 258 4.13 7.84 26.73
CA VAL A 258 5.34 8.13 25.94
C VAL A 258 5.42 7.21 24.72
N GLY A 259 5.24 5.91 24.91
CA GLY A 259 5.23 4.93 23.81
C GLY A 259 4.15 5.23 22.77
N ALA A 260 2.92 5.49 23.19
CA ALA A 260 1.83 5.88 22.31
C ALA A 260 2.15 7.14 21.48
N ARG A 261 2.81 8.13 22.09
CA ARG A 261 3.22 9.36 21.40
C ARG A 261 4.31 9.09 20.36
N VAL A 262 5.29 8.24 20.69
CA VAL A 262 6.35 7.85 19.76
C VAL A 262 5.73 7.08 18.60
N ALA A 263 4.91 6.06 18.88
CA ALA A 263 4.20 5.27 17.87
C ALA A 263 3.34 6.14 16.94
N GLY A 264 2.60 7.11 17.50
CA GLY A 264 1.80 8.05 16.72
C GLY A 264 2.62 8.96 15.80
N ARG A 265 3.82 9.39 16.22
CA ARG A 265 4.73 10.18 15.38
C ARG A 265 5.32 9.36 14.23
N LEU A 266 5.56 8.08 14.49
CA LEU A 266 6.11 7.13 13.51
C LEU A 266 5.03 6.48 12.64
N ALA A 267 3.75 6.83 12.86
CA ALA A 267 2.60 6.22 12.18
C ALA A 267 2.65 4.68 12.18
N THR A 268 3.08 4.09 13.31
CA THR A 268 3.36 2.66 13.42
C THR A 268 2.53 2.00 14.53
N ASN A 269 2.29 0.70 14.38
CA ASN A 269 1.76 -0.12 15.45
C ASN A 269 2.82 -0.32 16.53
N TRP A 270 2.39 -0.53 17.77
CA TRP A 270 3.32 -0.66 18.89
C TRP A 270 2.88 -1.74 19.87
N TYR A 271 3.85 -2.28 20.60
CA TYR A 271 3.68 -3.39 21.51
C TYR A 271 3.86 -2.92 22.94
N ALA A 272 3.01 -3.42 23.83
CA ALA A 272 3.19 -3.32 25.27
C ALA A 272 3.51 -4.72 25.80
N VAL A 273 4.77 -4.93 26.18
CA VAL A 273 5.33 -6.26 26.45
C VAL A 273 5.60 -6.44 27.92
N TYR A 274 5.00 -7.46 28.51
CA TYR A 274 5.25 -7.90 29.88
C TYR A 274 5.96 -9.26 29.87
N VAL A 275 6.94 -9.45 30.77
CA VAL A 275 7.65 -10.74 30.92
C VAL A 275 7.38 -11.33 32.30
N GLU A 276 6.74 -12.49 32.31
CA GLU A 276 6.47 -13.31 33.48
C GLU A 276 7.66 -14.24 33.77
N THR A 277 8.20 -14.16 34.99
CA THR A 277 9.32 -15.01 35.42
C THR A 277 8.82 -16.23 36.21
N PRO A 278 9.29 -17.46 35.94
CA PRO A 278 8.77 -18.70 36.53
C PRO A 278 8.77 -18.78 38.07
N ASN A 279 9.64 -18.01 38.74
CA ASN A 279 9.81 -18.03 40.19
C ASN A 279 8.94 -16.99 40.91
N LYS A 280 7.99 -16.36 40.22
CA LYS A 280 7.06 -15.37 40.79
C LYS A 280 5.67 -15.62 40.26
N ASP A 281 4.78 -16.11 41.10
CA ASP A 281 3.36 -16.11 40.79
C ASP A 281 2.80 -14.78 41.30
N LEU A 282 2.85 -13.75 40.46
CA LEU A 282 2.39 -12.41 40.85
C LEU A 282 0.96 -12.37 41.36
N ARG A 283 0.10 -13.29 40.92
CA ARG A 283 -1.30 -13.35 41.39
C ARG A 283 -1.39 -13.74 42.86
N HIS A 284 -0.49 -14.60 43.33
CA HIS A 284 -0.43 -15.02 44.73
C HIS A 284 0.55 -14.16 45.55
N ASP A 285 1.69 -13.78 44.98
CA ASP A 285 2.79 -13.11 45.68
C ASP A 285 2.59 -11.59 45.84
N ASP A 286 1.88 -10.94 44.91
CA ASP A 286 1.62 -9.49 44.91
C ASP A 286 0.30 -9.14 44.19
N PRO A 287 -0.86 -9.40 44.84
CA PRO A 287 -2.18 -9.16 44.24
C PRO A 287 -2.41 -7.70 43.79
N GLU A 288 -1.86 -6.73 44.53
CA GLU A 288 -1.94 -5.30 44.16
C GLU A 288 -1.09 -4.99 42.93
N GLY A 289 0.09 -5.60 42.80
CA GLY A 289 0.91 -5.54 41.58
C GLY A 289 0.23 -6.18 40.38
N PHE A 290 -0.47 -7.29 40.59
CA PHE A 290 -1.23 -7.95 39.53
C PHE A 290 -2.40 -7.09 39.04
N ALA A 291 -3.21 -6.53 39.94
CA ALA A 291 -4.32 -5.63 39.57
C ALA A 291 -3.85 -4.39 38.78
N ARG A 292 -2.73 -3.79 39.20
CA ARG A 292 -2.09 -2.66 38.46
C ARG A 292 -1.63 -3.07 37.07
N LEU A 293 -1.05 -4.27 36.93
CA LEU A 293 -0.64 -4.75 35.61
C LEU A 293 -1.84 -4.90 34.68
N GLU A 294 -2.97 -5.46 35.15
CA GLU A 294 -4.19 -5.54 34.35
C GLU A 294 -4.73 -4.17 33.94
N GLU A 295 -4.65 -3.18 34.83
CA GLU A 295 -4.96 -1.77 34.51
C GLU A 295 -4.05 -1.21 33.42
N TYR A 296 -2.75 -1.49 33.48
CA TYR A 296 -1.78 -1.05 32.47
C TYR A 296 -1.99 -1.73 31.13
N GLU A 297 -2.29 -3.03 31.10
CA GLU A 297 -2.63 -3.72 29.88
C GLU A 297 -3.91 -3.14 29.24
N ARG A 298 -4.94 -2.86 30.04
CA ARG A 298 -6.17 -2.21 29.55
C ARG A 298 -5.88 -0.83 28.97
N MET A 299 -5.13 0.00 29.69
CA MET A 299 -4.72 1.32 29.21
C MET A 299 -3.87 1.23 27.93
N ALA A 300 -3.00 0.24 27.82
CA ALA A 300 -2.21 0.01 26.62
C ALA A 300 -3.11 -0.30 25.41
N ARG A 301 -4.10 -1.19 25.56
CA ARG A 301 -5.09 -1.49 24.51
C ARG A 301 -5.89 -0.26 24.11
N GLU A 302 -6.33 0.55 25.06
CA GLU A 302 -7.04 1.82 24.80
C GLU A 302 -6.18 2.83 24.02
N LEU A 303 -4.87 2.83 24.25
CA LEU A 303 -3.90 3.64 23.51
C LEU A 303 -3.44 2.99 22.19
N GLY A 304 -4.07 1.89 21.78
CA GLY A 304 -3.81 1.22 20.50
C GLY A 304 -2.60 0.29 20.49
N ALA A 305 -2.08 -0.12 21.66
CA ALA A 305 -1.00 -1.08 21.74
C ALA A 305 -1.49 -2.53 21.58
N GLN A 306 -0.67 -3.37 20.97
CA GLN A 306 -0.78 -4.83 21.09
C GLN A 306 -0.14 -5.28 22.40
N VAL A 307 -0.93 -5.85 23.31
CA VAL A 307 -0.43 -6.33 24.61
C VAL A 307 0.07 -7.76 24.47
N ILE A 308 1.33 -7.99 24.81
CA ILE A 308 2.00 -9.29 24.73
C ILE A 308 2.56 -9.67 26.09
N THR A 309 2.22 -10.87 26.56
CA THR A 309 2.78 -11.45 27.78
C THR A 309 3.65 -12.66 27.43
N LEU A 310 4.94 -12.54 27.71
CA LEU A 310 5.95 -13.55 27.43
C LEU A 310 6.38 -14.23 28.72
N LYS A 311 6.85 -15.49 28.63
CA LYS A 311 7.35 -16.25 29.78
C LYS A 311 8.82 -16.54 29.61
N GLY A 312 9.63 -16.31 30.64
CA GLY A 312 11.02 -16.74 30.62
C GLY A 312 11.82 -16.41 31.88
N LYS A 313 12.95 -17.11 32.03
CA LYS A 313 13.81 -16.98 33.21
C LYS A 313 14.57 -15.65 33.25
N SER A 314 14.91 -15.12 32.08
CA SER A 314 15.69 -13.89 31.91
C SER A 314 14.86 -12.84 31.18
N VAL A 315 14.48 -11.77 31.88
CA VAL A 315 13.65 -10.70 31.31
C VAL A 315 14.36 -10.02 30.13
N SER A 316 15.67 -9.79 30.23
CA SER A 316 16.44 -9.18 29.15
C SER A 316 16.41 -10.02 27.88
N ASP A 317 16.59 -11.34 28.02
CA ASP A 317 16.82 -12.21 26.86
C ASP A 317 15.51 -12.41 26.10
N VAL A 318 14.42 -12.60 26.84
CA VAL A 318 13.07 -12.64 26.28
C VAL A 318 12.70 -11.35 25.56
N LEU A 319 13.04 -10.18 26.12
CA LEU A 319 12.78 -8.90 25.47
C LEU A 319 13.65 -8.68 24.22
N ILE A 320 14.91 -9.13 24.24
CA ILE A 320 15.81 -9.06 23.08
C ILE A 320 15.30 -9.98 21.97
N ASP A 321 14.96 -11.23 22.29
CA ASP A 321 14.45 -12.21 21.33
C ASP A 321 13.16 -11.69 20.66
N PHE A 322 12.23 -11.17 21.47
CA PHE A 322 11.01 -10.56 20.94
C PHE A 322 11.32 -9.33 20.08
N ALA A 323 12.23 -8.46 20.53
CA ALA A 323 12.61 -7.27 19.79
C ALA A 323 13.24 -7.59 18.42
N GLN A 324 14.07 -8.64 18.35
CA GLN A 324 14.67 -9.11 17.10
C GLN A 324 13.63 -9.75 16.18
N GLN A 325 12.78 -10.65 16.71
CA GLN A 325 11.73 -11.32 15.93
C GLN A 325 10.75 -10.32 15.31
N GLU A 326 10.34 -9.32 16.09
CA GLU A 326 9.40 -8.30 15.63
C GLU A 326 10.08 -7.13 14.92
N ASN A 327 11.40 -7.09 14.80
CA ASN A 327 12.16 -5.96 14.21
C ASN A 327 11.85 -4.62 14.90
N ILE A 328 11.90 -4.61 16.23
CA ILE A 328 11.67 -3.42 17.04
C ILE A 328 12.86 -2.46 16.91
N SER A 329 12.57 -1.20 16.56
CA SER A 329 13.58 -0.14 16.39
C SER A 329 13.54 0.94 17.47
N HIS A 330 12.43 1.06 18.21
CA HIS A 330 12.30 1.97 19.35
C HIS A 330 11.83 1.21 20.58
N VAL A 331 12.56 1.31 21.69
CA VAL A 331 12.21 0.64 22.94
C VAL A 331 12.11 1.64 24.07
N VAL A 332 11.00 1.60 24.79
CA VAL A 332 10.74 2.46 25.95
C VAL A 332 10.80 1.63 27.23
N PHE A 333 11.75 1.95 28.11
CA PHE A 333 11.91 1.34 29.43
C PHE A 333 11.53 2.33 30.54
N GLY A 334 10.95 1.81 31.62
CA GLY A 334 10.87 2.55 32.88
C GLY A 334 12.22 2.58 33.59
N GLN A 335 12.60 3.72 34.15
CA GLN A 335 13.79 3.83 35.00
C GLN A 335 13.64 2.91 36.21
N SER A 336 14.55 1.94 36.36
CA SER A 336 14.44 0.96 37.43
C SER A 336 14.70 1.62 38.80
N ALA A 337 13.80 1.43 39.76
CA ALA A 337 13.95 1.81 41.16
C ALA A 337 14.95 0.93 41.96
N ARG A 338 15.93 0.29 41.31
CA ARG A 338 16.90 -0.57 42.00
C ARG A 338 18.08 0.25 42.50
N SER A 339 18.57 -0.09 43.70
CA SER A 339 19.81 0.47 44.25
C SER A 339 20.98 0.21 43.30
N ARG A 340 21.95 1.13 43.22
CA ARG A 340 23.13 1.04 42.33
C ARG A 340 23.93 -0.27 42.55
N PHE A 341 23.83 -0.88 43.73
CA PHE A 341 24.44 -2.17 44.08
C PHE A 341 23.76 -3.39 43.42
N ASP A 342 22.42 -3.38 43.26
CA ASP A 342 21.68 -4.47 42.59
C ASP A 342 21.91 -4.48 41.07
N ILE A 343 22.18 -3.30 40.51
CA ILE A 343 22.53 -3.12 39.09
C ILE A 343 23.92 -3.73 38.80
N LEU A 344 24.84 -3.64 39.78
CA LEU A 344 26.20 -4.17 39.69
C LEU A 344 26.24 -5.72 39.78
N LEU A 345 25.33 -6.32 40.56
CA LEU A 345 25.31 -7.77 40.80
C LEU A 345 24.50 -8.59 39.78
N ARG A 346 23.46 -8.01 39.15
CA ARG A 346 22.53 -8.76 38.27
C ARG A 346 22.50 -8.29 36.81
N GLY A 347 23.30 -7.27 36.47
CA GLY A 347 23.23 -6.62 35.16
C GLY A 347 21.96 -5.78 35.02
N SER A 348 22.09 -4.59 34.44
CA SER A 348 20.93 -3.80 34.04
C SER A 348 20.30 -4.44 32.80
N VAL A 349 19.01 -4.77 32.85
CA VAL A 349 18.22 -5.23 31.68
C VAL A 349 18.44 -4.27 30.50
N ILE A 350 18.51 -2.96 30.78
CA ILE A 350 18.76 -1.91 29.80
C ILE A 350 20.18 -2.01 29.24
N ASN A 351 21.20 -2.28 30.06
CA ASN A 351 22.59 -2.37 29.58
C ASN A 351 22.80 -3.59 28.69
N ARG A 352 22.18 -4.73 29.03
CA ARG A 352 22.24 -5.92 28.17
C ARG A 352 21.48 -5.69 26.87
N PHE A 353 20.31 -5.06 26.95
CA PHE A 353 19.52 -4.69 25.77
C PHE A 353 20.31 -3.75 24.83
N LEU A 354 20.94 -2.71 25.38
CA LEU A 354 21.79 -1.78 24.61
C LEU A 354 23.01 -2.45 23.97
N ALA A 355 23.57 -3.49 24.60
CA ALA A 355 24.73 -4.20 24.06
C ALA A 355 24.36 -5.06 22.84
N GLU A 356 23.19 -5.69 22.86
CA GLU A 356 22.71 -6.61 21.82
C GLU A 356 21.92 -5.90 20.71
N MET A 357 21.17 -4.84 21.03
CA MET A 357 20.33 -4.09 20.09
C MET A 357 20.97 -2.76 19.70
N ARG A 358 22.10 -2.82 18.99
CA ARG A 358 22.94 -1.64 18.67
C ARG A 358 22.26 -0.57 17.81
N GLU A 359 21.28 -0.97 17.01
CA GLU A 359 20.54 -0.09 16.09
C GLU A 359 19.21 0.41 16.68
N ALA A 360 18.79 -0.09 17.85
CA ALA A 360 17.54 0.31 18.47
C ALA A 360 17.71 1.60 19.29
N THR A 361 16.78 2.55 19.12
CA THR A 361 16.68 3.71 19.99
C THR A 361 16.07 3.31 21.32
N VAL A 362 16.81 3.53 22.41
CA VAL A 362 16.35 3.20 23.77
C VAL A 362 15.99 4.48 24.52
N GLN A 363 14.72 4.62 24.88
CA GLN A 363 14.20 5.72 25.69
C GLN A 363 13.91 5.27 27.11
N VAL A 364 14.56 5.87 28.10
CA VAL A 364 14.32 5.58 29.53
C VAL A 364 13.44 6.68 30.13
N VAL A 365 12.29 6.30 30.67
CA VAL A 365 11.33 7.22 31.27
C VAL A 365 11.40 7.13 32.80
N PRO A 366 11.62 8.26 33.51
CA PRO A 366 11.62 8.26 34.97
C PRO A 366 10.24 7.91 35.53
N LEU A 367 10.19 6.86 36.35
CA LEU A 367 9.00 6.45 37.11
C LEU A 367 8.92 7.31 38.38
N ARG A 368 7.72 7.76 38.76
CA ARG A 368 7.53 8.49 40.02
C ARG A 368 7.78 7.52 41.19
N HIS A 369 8.67 7.91 42.10
CA HIS A 369 8.76 7.29 43.42
C HIS A 369 7.66 7.89 44.30
N ASP A 370 6.78 7.06 44.85
CA ASP A 370 6.04 7.46 46.04
C ASP A 370 7.07 7.67 47.15
N LYS A 371 7.27 8.94 47.53
CA LYS A 371 7.94 9.26 48.79
C LYS A 371 6.99 8.78 49.89
N LYS A 372 7.38 7.72 50.61
CA LYS A 372 6.87 7.50 51.97
C LYS A 372 7.41 8.60 52.88
#